data_AF-A0A9E5HR38-F1
#
_entry.id   AF-A0A9E5HR38-F1
#
_cell.length_a   1.000
_cell.length_b   1.000
_cell.length_c   1.000
_cell.angle_alpha   90.00
_cell.angle_beta   90.00
_cell.angle_gamma   90.00
#
_symmetry.space_group_name_H-M   'P 1'
#
loop_
_entity.id
_entity.type
_entity.pdbx_description
1 polymer ?
#
loop_
_entity_poly.entity_id
_entity_poly.type
_entity_poly.pdbx_seq_one_letter_code
_entity_poly.pdbx_strand_id
1 'polypeptide(L)'
;MSKKMNSQAVGLDIGLSFIRWLTGAENLHYGIWTDLEVTAANLGQAQSVYTEKLFSYLPSGSLRILDVGGGAGETARKLIALGHQVDIVVPSLFLAERCRANAPQATVHLCKFEDFETDQEFDLCLFSESFQYIPYKTAIERAQKYVKPNGNILIADCFRIRSADKTDKTRRVGGGHSITEFQSYLQASDITVT
;
A
#
# COMPACT_ATOMS: atom_id res chain seq x y z
N MET A 1 14.28 23.61 -23.89
CA MET A 1 13.96 23.52 -22.45
C MET A 1 14.29 22.10 -21.99
N SER A 2 15.30 21.93 -21.13
CA SER A 2 15.67 20.61 -20.61
C SER A 2 14.56 20.09 -19.69
N LYS A 3 13.90 19.00 -20.08
CA LYS A 3 12.89 18.32 -19.28
C LYS A 3 13.62 17.76 -18.05
N LYS A 4 13.51 18.40 -16.89
CA LYS A 4 14.08 17.88 -15.63
C LYS A 4 13.62 16.44 -15.46
N MET A 5 14.54 15.50 -15.57
CA MET A 5 14.26 14.09 -15.34
C MET A 5 13.80 13.91 -13.89
N ASN A 6 12.64 13.30 -13.70
CA ASN A 6 12.16 12.94 -12.38
C ASN A 6 12.95 11.71 -11.89
N SER A 7 13.98 11.93 -11.06
CA SER A 7 14.85 10.88 -10.54
C SER A 7 14.10 9.81 -9.72
N GLN A 8 12.97 10.16 -9.09
CA GLN A 8 12.14 9.20 -8.38
C GLN A 8 11.44 8.24 -9.33
N ALA A 9 10.91 8.75 -10.45
CA ALA A 9 10.28 7.91 -11.47
C ALA A 9 11.29 6.93 -12.10
N VAL A 10 12.52 7.40 -12.37
CA VAL A 10 13.60 6.56 -12.89
C VAL A 10 14.01 5.50 -11.87
N GLY A 11 14.14 5.86 -10.59
CA GLY A 11 14.45 4.90 -9.52
C GLY A 11 13.37 3.83 -9.34
N LEU A 12 12.09 4.23 -9.44
CA LEU A 12 10.95 3.31 -9.41
C LEU A 12 10.97 2.33 -10.59
N ASP A 13 11.23 2.81 -11.80
CA ASP A 13 11.30 1.97 -13.00
C ASP A 13 12.43 0.93 -12.91
N ILE A 14 13.63 1.37 -12.51
CA ILE A 14 14.77 0.46 -12.31
C ILE A 14 14.46 -0.57 -11.22
N GLY A 15 13.93 -0.12 -10.07
CA GLY A 15 13.59 -1.00 -8.96
C GLY A 15 12.52 -2.03 -9.35
N LEU A 16 11.47 -1.60 -10.03
CA LEU A 16 10.40 -2.48 -10.49
C LEU A 16 10.90 -3.50 -11.52
N SER A 17 11.68 -3.04 -12.50
CA SER A 17 12.28 -3.90 -13.52
C SER A 17 13.19 -4.96 -12.89
N PHE A 18 13.99 -4.59 -11.90
CA PHE A 18 14.85 -5.52 -11.17
C PHE A 18 14.03 -6.56 -10.38
N ILE A 19 13.01 -6.13 -9.64
CA ILE A 19 12.17 -7.07 -8.89
C ILE A 19 11.41 -8.00 -9.82
N ARG A 20 10.85 -7.49 -10.92
CA ARG A 20 10.19 -8.32 -11.92
C ARG A 20 11.14 -9.36 -12.51
N TRP A 21 12.37 -8.99 -12.84
CA TRP A 21 13.38 -9.93 -13.32
C TRP A 21 13.71 -11.00 -12.27
N LEU A 22 13.78 -10.61 -10.99
CA LEU A 22 14.16 -11.50 -9.89
C LEU A 22 13.04 -12.46 -9.48
N THR A 23 11.80 -11.97 -9.34
CA THR A 23 10.68 -12.72 -8.73
C THR A 23 9.62 -13.15 -9.75
N GLY A 24 9.68 -12.64 -10.97
CA GLY A 24 8.64 -12.82 -11.99
C GLY A 24 7.38 -11.98 -11.76
N ALA A 25 7.31 -11.19 -10.68
CA ALA A 25 6.17 -10.36 -10.32
C ALA A 25 6.59 -8.92 -10.04
N GLU A 26 5.63 -7.98 -10.15
CA GLU A 26 5.86 -6.56 -9.95
C GLU A 26 5.53 -6.07 -8.53
N ASN A 27 5.81 -6.90 -7.51
CA ASN A 27 5.57 -6.56 -6.11
C ASN A 27 6.65 -5.60 -5.59
N LEU A 28 6.27 -4.40 -5.18
CA LEU A 28 7.19 -3.41 -4.58
C LEU A 28 7.22 -3.42 -3.05
N HIS A 29 6.46 -4.32 -2.42
CA HIS A 29 6.33 -4.46 -0.97
C HIS A 29 7.34 -5.48 -0.40
N TYR A 30 7.53 -5.48 0.91
CA TYR A 30 8.40 -6.43 1.62
C TYR A 30 7.85 -7.86 1.60
N GLY A 31 8.71 -8.80 2.02
CA GLY A 31 8.32 -10.17 2.29
C GLY A 31 8.23 -10.46 3.79
N ILE A 32 7.33 -11.36 4.17
CA ILE A 32 7.33 -11.99 5.50
C ILE A 32 8.14 -13.28 5.38
N TRP A 33 9.19 -13.40 6.18
CA TRP A 33 10.11 -14.52 6.16
C TRP A 33 9.70 -15.55 7.23
N THR A 34 9.12 -16.66 6.79
CA THR A 34 8.64 -17.78 7.63
C THR A 34 9.58 -18.97 7.49
N ASP A 35 10.70 -18.94 8.22
CA ASP A 35 11.77 -19.97 8.22
C ASP A 35 12.52 -20.16 6.88
N LEU A 36 12.33 -19.24 5.94
CA LEU A 36 13.11 -19.17 4.72
C LEU A 36 14.50 -18.59 4.99
N GLU A 37 15.52 -19.18 4.37
CA GLU A 37 16.84 -18.56 4.31
C GLU A 37 16.76 -17.21 3.59
N VAL A 38 17.35 -16.17 4.16
CA VAL A 38 17.30 -14.81 3.61
C VAL A 38 18.22 -14.69 2.40
N THR A 39 17.70 -15.10 1.24
CA THR A 39 18.39 -15.05 -0.05
C THR A 39 17.47 -14.46 -1.12
N ALA A 40 18.06 -13.93 -2.20
CA ALA A 40 17.30 -13.35 -3.30
C ALA A 40 16.33 -14.35 -3.96
N ALA A 41 16.69 -15.64 -3.99
CA ALA A 41 15.86 -16.71 -4.53
C ALA A 41 14.52 -16.86 -3.78
N ASN A 42 14.52 -16.58 -2.47
CA ASN A 42 13.35 -16.74 -1.61
C ASN A 42 12.49 -15.46 -1.49
N LEU A 43 12.90 -14.36 -2.10
CA LEU A 43 12.19 -13.07 -1.98
C LEU A 43 10.75 -13.15 -2.49
N GLY A 44 10.53 -13.77 -3.66
CA GLY A 44 9.18 -13.91 -4.23
C GLY A 44 8.25 -14.75 -3.34
N GLN A 45 8.79 -15.77 -2.68
CA GLN A 45 8.03 -16.57 -1.71
C GLN A 45 7.69 -15.74 -0.46
N ALA A 46 8.65 -15.01 0.09
CA ALA A 46 8.41 -14.14 1.24
C ALA A 46 7.36 -13.05 0.93
N GLN A 47 7.38 -12.46 -0.28
CA GLN A 47 6.36 -11.53 -0.75
C GLN A 47 4.98 -12.18 -0.88
N SER A 48 4.92 -13.44 -1.31
CA SER A 48 3.66 -14.19 -1.38
C SER A 48 3.07 -14.40 0.02
N VAL A 49 3.89 -14.80 0.99
CA VAL A 49 3.48 -14.94 2.41
C VAL A 49 2.99 -13.60 2.97
N TYR A 50 3.65 -12.49 2.65
CA TYR A 50 3.14 -11.15 3.01
C TYR A 50 1.73 -10.92 2.46
N THR A 51 1.52 -11.20 1.17
CA THR A 51 0.23 -11.00 0.51
C THR A 51 -0.85 -11.86 1.14
N GLU A 52 -0.57 -13.15 1.37
CA GLU A 52 -1.50 -14.08 2.02
C GLU A 52 -1.86 -13.63 3.43
N LYS A 53 -0.87 -13.17 4.20
CA LYS A 53 -1.09 -12.64 5.54
C LYS A 53 -1.96 -11.38 5.49
N LEU A 54 -1.69 -10.45 4.58
CA LEU A 54 -2.52 -9.27 4.38
C LEU A 54 -3.97 -9.65 4.05
N PHE A 55 -4.16 -10.60 3.13
CA PHE A 55 -5.48 -11.03 2.69
C PHE A 55 -6.25 -11.83 3.76
N SER A 56 -5.55 -12.45 4.72
CA SER A 56 -6.19 -13.11 5.86
C SER A 56 -6.98 -12.16 6.77
N TYR A 57 -6.74 -10.84 6.67
CA TYR A 57 -7.49 -9.81 7.40
C TYR A 57 -8.68 -9.25 6.62
N LEU A 58 -8.93 -9.71 5.39
CA LEU A 58 -10.07 -9.24 4.60
C LEU A 58 -11.39 -9.73 5.22
N PRO A 59 -12.42 -8.86 5.29
CA PRO A 59 -13.78 -9.30 5.60
C PRO A 59 -14.27 -10.38 4.63
N SER A 60 -15.20 -11.21 5.10
CA SER A 60 -15.80 -12.25 4.25
C SER A 60 -16.69 -11.65 3.15
N GLY A 61 -16.71 -12.31 1.99
CA GLY A 61 -17.56 -11.93 0.85
C GLY A 61 -16.85 -11.04 -0.18
N SER A 62 -17.57 -10.69 -1.24
CA SER A 62 -17.08 -9.74 -2.24
C SER A 62 -17.05 -8.33 -1.66
N LEU A 63 -15.99 -7.57 -1.96
CA LEU A 63 -15.74 -6.25 -1.40
C LEU A 63 -15.52 -5.25 -2.52
N ARG A 64 -15.88 -3.99 -2.29
CA ARG A 64 -15.42 -2.82 -3.04
C ARG A 64 -14.27 -2.18 -2.27
N ILE A 65 -13.06 -2.26 -2.83
CA ILE A 65 -11.81 -1.92 -2.15
C ILE A 65 -11.21 -0.67 -2.79
N LEU A 66 -10.82 0.28 -1.95
CA LEU A 66 -9.96 1.41 -2.34
C LEU A 66 -8.51 1.06 -1.98
N ASP A 67 -7.70 0.69 -2.97
CA ASP A 67 -6.27 0.38 -2.83
C ASP A 67 -5.44 1.67 -2.96
N VAL A 68 -5.09 2.25 -1.81
CA VAL A 68 -4.34 3.51 -1.73
C VAL A 68 -2.86 3.21 -1.91
N GLY A 69 -2.25 3.76 -2.95
CA GLY A 69 -0.85 3.54 -3.27
C GLY A 69 -0.57 2.12 -3.76
N GLY A 70 -1.44 1.54 -4.59
CA GLY A 70 -1.41 0.13 -5.05
C GLY A 70 -0.19 -0.32 -5.87
N GLY A 71 0.93 0.39 -5.81
CA GLY A 71 2.19 0.01 -6.46
C GLY A 71 2.03 -0.14 -7.96
N ALA A 72 2.49 -1.27 -8.50
CA ALA A 72 2.30 -1.65 -9.91
C ALA A 72 0.99 -2.42 -10.17
N GLY A 73 0.11 -2.56 -9.18
CA GLY A 73 -1.21 -3.19 -9.32
C GLY A 73 -1.24 -4.70 -9.09
N GLU A 74 -0.17 -5.35 -8.62
CA GLU A 74 -0.18 -6.79 -8.31
C GLU A 74 -1.17 -7.15 -7.19
N THR A 75 -1.24 -6.34 -6.13
CA THR A 75 -2.22 -6.52 -5.04
C THR A 75 -3.64 -6.45 -5.59
N ALA A 76 -3.97 -5.41 -6.33
CA ALA A 76 -5.26 -5.25 -6.98
C ALA A 76 -5.60 -6.42 -7.92
N ARG A 77 -4.64 -6.87 -8.75
CA ARG A 77 -4.83 -8.04 -9.63
C ARG A 77 -5.24 -9.28 -8.85
N LYS A 78 -4.57 -9.55 -7.72
CA LYS A 78 -4.90 -10.71 -6.87
C LYS A 78 -6.24 -10.54 -6.16
N LEU A 79 -6.57 -9.35 -5.66
CA LEU A 79 -7.87 -9.05 -5.04
C LEU A 79 -9.02 -9.23 -6.05
N ILE A 80 -8.84 -8.78 -7.29
CA ILE A 80 -9.82 -8.96 -8.35
C ILE A 80 -10.01 -10.46 -8.68
N ALA A 81 -8.93 -11.23 -8.72
CA ALA A 81 -9.01 -12.68 -8.93
C ALA A 81 -9.77 -13.42 -7.80
N LEU A 82 -9.84 -12.83 -6.60
CA LEU A 82 -10.65 -13.31 -5.48
C LEU A 82 -12.12 -12.87 -5.56
N GLY A 83 -12.49 -12.09 -6.58
CA GLY A 83 -13.87 -11.62 -6.82
C GLY A 83 -14.18 -10.23 -6.27
N HIS A 84 -13.18 -9.47 -5.78
CA HIS A 84 -13.39 -8.11 -5.31
C HIS A 84 -13.41 -7.08 -6.46
N GLN A 85 -14.03 -5.93 -6.24
CA GLN A 85 -13.92 -4.74 -7.09
C GLN A 85 -12.86 -3.81 -6.49
N VAL A 86 -11.97 -3.27 -7.32
CA VAL A 86 -10.83 -2.47 -6.82
C VAL A 86 -10.71 -1.16 -7.59
N ASP A 87 -10.63 -0.06 -6.83
CA ASP A 87 -10.17 1.24 -7.29
C ASP A 87 -8.77 1.47 -6.73
N ILE A 88 -7.82 1.89 -7.57
CA ILE A 88 -6.44 2.16 -7.19
C ILE A 88 -6.20 3.66 -7.24
N VAL A 89 -5.66 4.25 -6.17
CA VAL A 89 -5.20 5.64 -6.16
C VAL A 89 -3.68 5.66 -6.14
N VAL A 90 -3.05 6.23 -7.18
CA VAL A 90 -1.59 6.27 -7.27
C VAL A 90 -1.10 7.56 -7.94
N PRO A 91 -0.15 8.30 -7.34
CA PRO A 91 0.27 9.60 -7.87
C PRO A 91 1.33 9.51 -8.98
N SER A 92 1.93 8.32 -9.19
CA SER A 92 2.97 8.10 -10.20
C SER A 92 2.34 7.64 -11.51
N LEU A 93 2.54 8.42 -12.58
CA LEU A 93 2.07 8.07 -13.93
C LEU A 93 2.60 6.71 -14.38
N PHE A 94 3.89 6.44 -14.15
CA PHE A 94 4.52 5.15 -14.47
C PHE A 94 3.82 3.99 -13.77
N LEU A 95 3.56 4.11 -12.47
CA LEU A 95 2.86 3.07 -11.71
C LEU A 95 1.40 2.95 -12.14
N ALA A 96 0.71 4.06 -12.44
CA ALA A 96 -0.65 4.02 -12.97
C ALA A 96 -0.74 3.24 -14.29
N GLU A 97 0.25 3.40 -15.18
CA GLU A 97 0.34 2.61 -16.41
C GLU A 97 0.57 1.12 -16.13
N ARG A 98 1.43 0.77 -15.16
CA ARG A 98 1.62 -0.61 -14.72
C ARG A 98 0.35 -1.20 -14.10
N CYS A 99 -0.36 -0.44 -13.25
CA CYS A 99 -1.64 -0.84 -12.67
C CYS A 99 -2.66 -1.20 -13.76
N ARG A 100 -2.81 -0.36 -14.80
CA ARG A 100 -3.73 -0.63 -15.92
C ARG A 100 -3.34 -1.88 -16.71
N ALA A 101 -2.05 -2.20 -16.80
CA ALA A 101 -1.57 -3.41 -17.47
C ALA A 101 -1.77 -4.67 -16.62
N ASN A 102 -1.46 -4.61 -15.33
CA ASN A 102 -1.50 -5.78 -14.44
C ASN A 102 -2.90 -6.07 -13.90
N ALA A 103 -3.71 -5.04 -13.67
CA ALA A 103 -5.06 -5.11 -13.14
C ALA A 103 -6.03 -4.36 -14.06
N PRO A 104 -6.27 -4.83 -15.30
CA PRO A 104 -7.08 -4.12 -16.29
C PRO A 104 -8.56 -3.94 -15.88
N GLN A 105 -9.04 -4.69 -14.89
CA GLN A 105 -10.39 -4.58 -14.33
C GLN A 105 -10.47 -3.56 -13.18
N ALA A 106 -9.34 -3.03 -12.69
CA ALA A 106 -9.32 -2.00 -11.67
C ALA A 106 -9.59 -0.61 -12.26
N THR A 107 -10.26 0.25 -11.51
CA THR A 107 -10.34 1.69 -11.83
C THR A 107 -9.08 2.38 -11.32
N VAL A 108 -8.28 3.01 -12.20
CA VAL A 108 -7.01 3.64 -11.81
C VAL A 108 -7.12 5.16 -11.79
N HIS A 109 -6.98 5.74 -10.60
CA HIS A 109 -7.00 7.18 -10.32
C HIS A 109 -5.57 7.72 -10.19
N LEU A 110 -5.13 8.50 -11.18
CA LEU A 110 -3.81 9.13 -11.20
C LEU A 110 -3.83 10.43 -10.39
N CYS A 111 -3.75 10.33 -9.07
CA CYS A 111 -3.66 11.47 -8.16
C CYS A 111 -3.01 11.05 -6.84
N LYS A 112 -2.67 12.04 -6.02
CA LYS A 112 -2.36 11.78 -4.61
C LYS A 112 -3.63 11.37 -3.89
N PHE A 113 -3.47 10.60 -2.81
CA PHE A 113 -4.63 10.23 -2.01
C PHE A 113 -5.26 11.44 -1.34
N GLU A 114 -4.46 12.43 -0.96
CA GLU A 114 -4.88 13.70 -0.35
C GLU A 114 -5.78 14.53 -1.27
N ASP A 115 -5.64 14.36 -2.59
CA ASP A 115 -6.37 15.10 -3.62
C ASP A 115 -7.49 14.27 -4.27
N PHE A 116 -7.63 13.00 -3.89
CA PHE A 116 -8.59 12.06 -4.49
C PHE A 116 -10.04 12.42 -4.16
N GLU A 117 -10.93 12.53 -5.13
CA GLU A 117 -12.34 12.84 -4.85
C GLU A 117 -13.24 11.88 -5.61
N THR A 118 -14.29 11.40 -4.94
CA THR A 118 -15.25 10.46 -5.49
C THR A 118 -16.55 10.48 -4.68
N ASP A 119 -17.66 10.18 -5.34
CA ASP A 119 -18.96 9.93 -4.71
C ASP A 119 -19.18 8.44 -4.39
N GLN A 120 -18.20 7.59 -4.69
CA GLN A 120 -18.26 6.16 -4.44
C GLN A 120 -17.90 5.85 -2.98
N GLU A 121 -18.59 4.87 -2.40
CA GLU A 121 -18.27 4.34 -1.08
C GLU A 121 -17.62 2.95 -1.19
N PHE A 122 -16.74 2.63 -0.24
CA PHE A 122 -15.94 1.40 -0.22
C PHE A 122 -16.22 0.58 1.05
N ASP A 123 -16.17 -0.74 0.91
CA ASP A 123 -16.25 -1.67 2.05
C ASP A 123 -14.91 -1.73 2.81
N LEU A 124 -13.81 -1.46 2.11
CA LEU A 124 -12.46 -1.50 2.64
C LEU A 124 -11.58 -0.41 2.00
N CYS A 125 -10.89 0.38 2.81
CA CYS A 125 -9.74 1.18 2.37
C CYS A 125 -8.45 0.46 2.76
N LEU A 126 -7.62 0.14 1.78
CA LEU A 126 -6.40 -0.64 1.95
C LEU A 126 -5.16 0.26 1.79
N PHE A 127 -4.28 0.18 2.78
CA PHE A 127 -2.92 0.71 2.71
C PHE A 127 -1.91 -0.44 2.88
N SER A 128 -1.33 -0.90 1.79
CA SER A 128 -0.23 -1.88 1.81
C SER A 128 1.07 -1.14 1.49
N GLU A 129 1.82 -0.82 2.54
CA GLU A 129 3.10 -0.08 2.52
C GLU A 129 3.03 1.33 1.91
N SER A 130 1.85 1.93 1.89
CA SER A 130 1.61 3.28 1.37
C SER A 130 1.28 4.32 2.45
N PHE A 131 0.88 3.88 3.65
CA PHE A 131 0.42 4.72 4.76
C PHE A 131 1.53 5.64 5.29
N GLN A 132 2.78 5.18 5.31
CA GLN A 132 3.95 5.94 5.76
C GLN A 132 4.22 7.22 4.95
N TYR A 133 3.71 7.31 3.72
CA TYR A 133 3.93 8.47 2.84
C TYR A 133 2.92 9.59 3.04
N ILE A 134 1.82 9.31 3.75
CA ILE A 134 0.69 10.24 3.94
C ILE A 134 0.62 10.56 5.43
N PRO A 135 0.46 11.84 5.86
CA PRO A 135 0.24 12.15 7.27
C PRO A 135 -0.92 11.33 7.85
N TYR A 136 -0.67 10.57 8.93
CA TYR A 136 -1.63 9.57 9.42
C TYR A 136 -3.01 10.13 9.72
N LYS A 137 -3.10 11.37 10.24
CA LYS A 137 -4.39 12.05 10.49
C LYS A 137 -5.17 12.24 9.20
N THR A 138 -4.52 12.80 8.18
CA THR A 138 -5.11 12.99 6.86
C THR A 138 -5.48 11.67 6.19
N ALA A 139 -4.64 10.64 6.32
CA ALA A 139 -4.92 9.31 5.77
C ALA A 139 -6.19 8.70 6.39
N ILE A 140 -6.32 8.76 7.72
CA ILE A 140 -7.48 8.24 8.43
C ILE A 140 -8.74 9.06 8.15
N GLU A 141 -8.68 10.39 8.26
CA GLU A 141 -9.83 11.27 7.98
C GLU A 141 -10.40 11.02 6.58
N ARG A 142 -9.52 10.87 5.58
CA ARG A 142 -9.92 10.62 4.19
C ARG A 142 -10.41 9.20 3.97
N ALA A 143 -9.79 8.21 4.62
CA ALA A 143 -10.30 6.84 4.57
C ALA A 143 -11.71 6.76 5.19
N GLN A 144 -11.96 7.41 6.32
CA GLN A 144 -13.28 7.47 6.94
C GLN A 144 -14.32 8.17 6.05
N LYS A 145 -13.92 9.17 5.25
CA LYS A 145 -14.81 9.83 4.29
C LYS A 145 -15.35 8.87 3.22
N TYR A 146 -14.55 7.89 2.78
CA TYR A 146 -14.87 7.02 1.65
C TYR A 146 -15.29 5.61 2.05
N VAL A 147 -14.99 5.18 3.28
CA VAL A 147 -15.41 3.88 3.79
C VAL A 147 -16.83 3.98 4.33
N LYS A 148 -17.68 3.02 3.96
CA LYS A 148 -19.07 2.93 4.43
C LYS A 148 -19.14 2.86 5.96
N PRO A 149 -20.30 3.18 6.58
CA PRO A 149 -20.55 2.81 7.97
C PRO A 149 -20.30 1.31 8.19
N ASN A 150 -19.49 0.97 9.21
CA ASN A 150 -18.99 -0.39 9.51
C ASN A 150 -18.06 -1.01 8.45
N GLY A 151 -17.60 -0.23 7.47
CA GLY A 151 -16.50 -0.65 6.60
C GLY A 151 -15.16 -0.58 7.33
N ASN A 152 -14.12 -1.11 6.69
CA ASN A 152 -12.83 -1.31 7.34
C ASN A 152 -11.72 -0.45 6.73
N ILE A 153 -10.70 -0.16 7.54
CA ILE A 153 -9.43 0.41 7.07
C ILE A 153 -8.34 -0.61 7.44
N LEU A 154 -7.70 -1.21 6.44
CA LEU A 154 -6.62 -2.18 6.65
C LEU A 154 -5.28 -1.53 6.33
N ILE A 155 -4.38 -1.50 7.32
CA ILE A 155 -3.06 -0.88 7.20
C ILE A 155 -2.00 -1.93 7.49
N ALA A 156 -1.11 -2.17 6.53
CA ALA A 156 0.10 -2.95 6.70
C ALA A 156 1.30 -2.08 6.31
N ASP A 157 2.02 -1.56 7.32
CA ASP A 157 3.12 -0.63 7.10
C ASP A 157 4.17 -0.69 8.23
N CYS A 158 5.28 -0.01 8.02
CA CYS A 158 6.32 0.18 9.01
C CYS A 158 5.94 1.32 9.96
N PHE A 159 6.03 1.06 11.27
CA PHE A 159 5.86 2.09 12.29
C PHE A 159 7.13 2.24 13.12
N ARG A 160 7.37 3.46 13.55
CA ARG A 160 8.46 3.79 14.45
C ARG A 160 8.06 3.54 15.89
N ILE A 161 8.88 2.77 16.60
CA ILE A 161 8.65 2.41 18.01
C ILE A 161 9.30 3.42 18.96
N ARG A 162 10.47 3.97 18.63
CA ARG A 162 11.20 4.90 19.52
C ARG A 162 11.46 6.26 18.88
N SER A 163 11.62 7.29 19.71
CA SER A 163 12.01 8.64 19.28
C SER A 163 13.32 8.65 18.49
N ALA A 164 14.33 7.92 18.97
CA ALA A 164 15.67 7.84 18.39
C ALA A 164 15.72 7.27 16.96
N ASP A 165 14.72 6.47 16.55
CA ASP A 165 14.69 5.91 15.21
C ASP A 165 14.46 7.01 14.13
N LYS A 166 14.04 8.23 14.49
CA LYS A 166 13.99 9.40 13.58
C LYS A 166 15.37 9.88 13.12
N THR A 167 16.40 9.67 13.96
CA THR A 167 17.73 10.26 13.80
C THR A 167 18.81 9.24 13.43
N ASP A 168 18.45 7.95 13.36
CA ASP A 168 19.38 6.89 12.99
C ASP A 168 19.78 7.03 11.51
N LYS A 169 21.05 7.41 11.29
CA LYS A 169 21.63 7.60 9.94
C LYS A 169 21.87 6.26 9.24
N THR A 170 21.89 5.14 9.97
CA THR A 170 21.76 3.82 9.38
C THR A 170 20.28 3.65 9.07
N ARG A 171 19.88 4.14 7.90
CA ARG A 171 18.48 4.28 7.50
C ARG A 171 17.80 2.91 7.54
N ARG A 172 17.25 2.54 8.69
CA ARG A 172 16.36 1.39 8.78
C ARG A 172 15.19 1.74 7.87
N VAL A 173 14.91 0.84 6.96
CA VAL A 173 13.63 0.78 6.29
C VAL A 173 12.56 0.85 7.40
N GLY A 174 11.86 1.99 7.52
CA GLY A 174 11.17 2.33 8.77
C GLY A 174 10.95 3.83 9.02
N GLY A 175 10.71 4.62 7.96
CA GLY A 175 10.44 6.04 8.07
C GLY A 175 9.00 6.40 8.47
N GLY A 176 8.17 5.40 8.77
CA GLY A 176 6.75 5.60 9.04
C GLY A 176 6.44 6.30 10.36
N HIS A 177 5.14 6.45 10.61
CA HIS A 177 4.61 7.20 11.74
C HIS A 177 5.00 6.59 13.08
N SER A 178 4.99 7.38 14.16
CA SER A 178 5.13 6.81 15.50
C SER A 178 3.94 5.91 15.80
N ILE A 179 4.20 4.66 16.20
CA ILE A 179 3.13 3.75 16.60
C ILE A 179 2.37 4.30 17.82
N THR A 180 3.09 4.88 18.79
CA THR A 180 2.49 5.43 20.00
C THR A 180 1.61 6.64 19.69
N GLU A 181 2.10 7.62 18.91
CA GLU A 181 1.29 8.79 18.55
C GLU A 181 0.07 8.40 17.71
N PHE A 182 0.23 7.41 16.81
CA PHE A 182 -0.87 6.90 16.00
C PHE A 182 -1.92 6.17 16.85
N GLN A 183 -1.51 5.29 17.76
CA GLN A 183 -2.42 4.61 18.68
C GLN A 183 -3.18 5.58 19.58
N SER A 184 -2.51 6.61 20.14
CA SER A 184 -3.18 7.66 20.91
C SER A 184 -4.19 8.44 20.08
N TYR A 185 -3.89 8.71 18.81
CA TYR A 185 -4.85 9.33 17.89
C TYR A 185 -6.06 8.43 17.63
N LEU A 186 -5.86 7.13 17.39
CA LEU A 186 -6.96 6.18 17.19
C LEU A 186 -7.85 6.05 18.43
N GLN A 187 -7.27 6.00 19.64
CA GLN A 187 -8.02 5.96 20.90
C GLN A 187 -8.86 7.21 21.16
N ALA A 188 -8.41 8.36 20.65
CA ALA A 188 -9.14 9.62 20.73
C ALA A 188 -10.17 9.79 19.59
N SER A 189 -10.20 8.86 18.64
CA SER A 189 -11.10 8.86 17.49
C SER A 189 -12.21 7.83 17.68
N ASP A 190 -13.33 7.99 16.97
CA ASP A 190 -14.42 7.00 16.95
C ASP A 190 -14.09 5.83 16.00
N ILE A 191 -12.98 5.14 16.27
CA ILE A 191 -12.46 4.02 15.46
C ILE A 191 -12.19 2.83 16.37
N THR A 192 -12.78 1.69 16.03
CA THR A 192 -12.47 0.41 16.70
C THR A 192 -11.26 -0.25 16.03
N VAL A 193 -10.25 -0.62 16.83
CA VAL A 193 -9.06 -1.35 16.38
C VAL A 193 -9.21 -2.82 16.77
N THR A 194 -9.01 -3.71 15.82
CA THR A 194 -9.12 -5.17 15.98
C THR A 194 -7.81 -5.88 15.70
#